data_AF-A0A1X2F208-F1
#
_entry.id   AF-A0A1X2F208-F1
#
_cell.length_a   1.000
_cell.length_b   1.000
_cell.length_c   1.000
_cell.angle_alpha   90.00
_cell.angle_beta   90.00
_cell.angle_gamma   90.00
#
_symmetry.space_group_name_H-M   'P 1'
#
loop_
_entity.id
_entity.type
_entity.pdbx_description
1 polymer ?
#
loop_
_entity_poly.entity_id
_entity_poly.type
_entity_poly.pdbx_seq_one_letter_code
_entity_poly.pdbx_strand_id
1 'polypeptide(L)'
;MEAQRWAQRQESAFEEWVAQYGSDDTQLWDFGLDSLDRLTYILFNYFPTQAHLDDARNAEFVDGAVWYLGEIVRRSEPKKRRWSNRHTGTTSGEYIVEHTAKSRSSEYVVPGSHLRSAIRSGNPQFLRTWYGDYIAPLWTKPWPAWIHQTNTGTWTFDDDNARWVSQRDQWRDSITGMLATLDAALPTVTLDYSPASLHQLERHLIGDPAGQDPALRTALAAYLGESLLRAAGGKWIWDDRRDRATNGFPVIDTGSVANIISPAHVLEYALAWRDGHTLPRLHRAAIARRETLQKRGRRLFRETTPGLDGPTEPSAAVIWAHGAAQRFGDWAAQYGADHTWDYSAASLHALASVLLQHCPARTHLLSGPASNDFYEGAVWYFGETLRRAKPSHWDMNPPTHLHGKALAGAAGPALAGMRVVSDVAHDTSLAVYLVQELNRVVCRTRWSPTLPAPDTDPEALVSEFNHWATSPVRGRIKESLTRRQRVRRRVWRHLSDEQFLARWISEQQQTHPGWVQRYGDAEAWDFRVDSLDALEELIWRIASEPEALLEDPINHDFLTGATWYLGETLRRTTHNLHWSYRRDDIADPVLIAGSITAEPVERLVRVYTDFQRTGGTLRTWHGTVTSALTRNA
;
A
#
# COMPACT_ATOMS: atom_id res chain seq x y z
N MET A 1 -25.34 16.03 -23.59
CA MET A 1 -26.79 16.18 -23.30
C MET A 1 -27.49 14.83 -23.25
N GLU A 2 -27.21 13.91 -24.18
CA GLU A 2 -27.83 12.58 -24.21
C GLU A 2 -27.63 11.76 -22.94
N ALA A 3 -26.39 11.64 -22.43
CA ALA A 3 -26.10 10.92 -21.20
C ALA A 3 -26.85 11.47 -19.97
N GLN A 4 -27.02 12.80 -19.90
CA GLN A 4 -27.78 13.42 -18.83
C GLN A 4 -29.27 13.09 -18.91
N ARG A 5 -29.84 13.07 -20.13
CA ARG A 5 -31.24 12.67 -20.34
C ARG A 5 -31.45 11.21 -20.02
N TRP A 6 -30.52 10.33 -20.38
CA TRP A 6 -30.56 8.92 -19.98
C TRP A 6 -30.54 8.80 -18.46
N ALA A 7 -29.61 9.46 -17.77
CA ALA A 7 -29.52 9.40 -16.31
C ALA A 7 -30.78 9.93 -15.62
N GLN A 8 -31.41 10.98 -16.15
CA GLN A 8 -32.69 11.50 -15.62
C GLN A 8 -33.84 10.51 -15.79
N ARG A 9 -33.90 9.78 -16.92
CA ARG A 9 -34.91 8.72 -17.11
C ARG A 9 -34.73 7.60 -16.10
N GLN A 10 -33.49 7.15 -15.89
CA GLN A 10 -33.20 6.11 -14.90
C GLN A 10 -33.53 6.58 -13.47
N GLU A 11 -33.24 7.84 -13.14
CA GLU A 11 -33.63 8.44 -11.85
C GLU A 11 -35.14 8.42 -11.63
N SER A 12 -35.92 8.78 -12.67
CA SER A 12 -37.39 8.76 -12.59
C SER A 12 -37.97 7.35 -12.52
N ALA A 13 -37.30 6.35 -13.11
CA ALA A 13 -37.72 4.95 -13.10
C ALA A 13 -37.20 4.17 -11.87
N PHE A 14 -36.40 4.81 -11.00
CA PHE A 14 -35.68 4.09 -9.95
C PHE A 14 -36.60 3.44 -8.91
N GLU A 15 -37.69 4.11 -8.53
CA GLU A 15 -38.65 3.55 -7.56
C GLU A 15 -39.33 2.28 -8.12
N GLU A 16 -39.71 2.29 -9.40
CA GLU A 16 -40.27 1.13 -10.09
C GLU A 16 -39.24 0.00 -10.23
N TRP A 17 -37.99 0.35 -10.57
CA TRP A 17 -36.87 -0.61 -10.62
C TRP A 17 -36.63 -1.27 -9.25
N VAL A 18 -36.71 -0.52 -8.14
CA VAL A 18 -36.59 -1.08 -6.78
C VAL A 18 -37.76 -1.98 -6.44
N ALA A 19 -39.00 -1.60 -6.78
CA ALA A 19 -40.16 -2.47 -6.57
C ALA A 19 -40.03 -3.79 -7.35
N GLN A 20 -39.54 -3.72 -8.59
CA GLN A 20 -39.40 -4.90 -9.44
C GLN A 20 -38.25 -5.83 -9.03
N TYR A 21 -37.10 -5.28 -8.60
CA TYR A 21 -35.87 -6.06 -8.40
C TYR A 21 -35.33 -6.02 -6.96
N GLY A 22 -35.62 -4.96 -6.21
CA GLY A 22 -34.83 -4.51 -5.06
C GLY A 22 -35.42 -4.72 -3.67
N SER A 23 -36.52 -5.48 -3.56
CA SER A 23 -37.46 -5.50 -2.41
C SER A 23 -38.15 -4.15 -2.25
N ASP A 24 -39.48 -4.14 -2.11
CA ASP A 24 -40.38 -2.96 -2.19
C ASP A 24 -40.08 -1.77 -1.24
N ASP A 25 -38.96 -1.79 -0.52
CA ASP A 25 -38.47 -0.73 0.36
C ASP A 25 -37.31 0.06 -0.26
N THR A 26 -37.63 1.24 -0.80
CA THR A 26 -36.68 2.18 -1.40
C THR A 26 -35.69 2.78 -0.38
N GLN A 27 -35.99 2.75 0.93
CA GLN A 27 -35.07 3.27 1.95
C GLN A 27 -33.82 2.42 2.11
N LEU A 28 -33.88 1.16 1.68
CA LEU A 28 -32.75 0.23 1.70
C LEU A 28 -31.75 0.49 0.56
N TRP A 29 -32.05 1.43 -0.34
CA TRP A 29 -31.24 1.78 -1.51
C TRP A 29 -30.56 3.15 -1.35
N ASP A 30 -29.78 3.31 -0.28
CA ASP A 30 -29.20 4.57 0.19
C ASP A 30 -27.88 5.00 -0.48
N PHE A 31 -27.43 4.27 -1.51
CA PHE A 31 -26.11 4.41 -2.14
C PHE A 31 -24.94 4.10 -1.20
N GLY A 32 -25.20 3.39 -0.10
CA GLY A 32 -24.24 2.89 0.85
C GLY A 32 -23.70 1.50 0.50
N LEU A 33 -22.98 0.91 1.44
CA LEU A 33 -22.37 -0.41 1.27
C LEU A 33 -23.41 -1.55 1.33
N ASP A 34 -24.42 -1.41 2.20
CA ASP A 34 -25.46 -2.43 2.36
C ASP A 34 -26.34 -2.54 1.10
N SER A 35 -26.70 -1.41 0.49
CA SER A 35 -27.43 -1.40 -0.78
C SER A 35 -26.62 -1.95 -1.96
N LEU A 36 -25.30 -1.80 -1.92
CA LEU A 36 -24.38 -2.39 -2.89
C LEU A 36 -24.28 -3.91 -2.75
N ASP A 37 -24.30 -4.41 -1.52
CA ASP A 37 -24.38 -5.85 -1.25
C ASP A 37 -25.72 -6.42 -1.74
N ARG A 38 -26.82 -5.68 -1.59
CA ARG A 38 -28.14 -6.04 -2.16
C ARG A 38 -28.11 -6.09 -3.68
N LEU A 39 -27.52 -5.09 -4.35
CA LEU A 39 -27.35 -5.11 -5.80
C LEU A 39 -26.55 -6.34 -6.25
N THR A 40 -25.48 -6.65 -5.52
CA THR A 40 -24.65 -7.83 -5.76
C THR A 40 -25.48 -9.11 -5.63
N TYR A 41 -26.32 -9.23 -4.61
CA TYR A 41 -27.23 -10.37 -4.45
C TYR A 41 -28.16 -10.54 -5.66
N ILE A 42 -28.85 -9.48 -6.07
CA ILE A 42 -29.77 -9.52 -7.23
C ILE A 42 -29.02 -9.91 -8.50
N LEU A 43 -27.85 -9.32 -8.70
CA LEU A 43 -26.99 -9.59 -9.85
C LEU A 43 -26.64 -11.09 -9.96
N PHE A 44 -26.21 -11.72 -8.87
CA PHE A 44 -25.82 -13.14 -8.89
C PHE A 44 -27.00 -14.11 -8.88
N ASN A 45 -28.15 -13.73 -8.32
CA ASN A 45 -29.33 -14.58 -8.27
C ASN A 45 -30.07 -14.60 -9.61
N TYR A 46 -30.28 -13.43 -10.22
CA TYR A 46 -31.10 -13.31 -11.44
C TYR A 46 -30.27 -13.26 -12.72
N PHE A 47 -29.01 -12.82 -12.66
CA PHE A 47 -28.15 -12.64 -13.84
C PHE A 47 -26.78 -13.33 -13.68
N PRO A 48 -26.73 -14.64 -13.37
CA PRO A 48 -25.50 -15.32 -12.96
C PRO A 48 -24.42 -15.46 -14.04
N THR A 49 -24.70 -15.07 -15.29
CA THR A 49 -23.77 -15.21 -16.42
C THR A 49 -23.72 -13.92 -17.23
N GLN A 50 -22.61 -13.72 -17.96
CA GLN A 50 -22.47 -12.55 -18.81
C GLN A 50 -23.52 -12.53 -19.93
N ALA A 51 -23.92 -13.71 -20.43
CA ALA A 51 -24.98 -13.82 -21.43
C ALA A 51 -26.33 -13.30 -20.91
N HIS A 52 -26.64 -13.47 -19.62
CA HIS A 52 -27.84 -12.88 -19.03
C HIS A 52 -27.75 -11.35 -18.97
N LEU A 53 -26.59 -10.78 -18.63
CA LEU A 53 -26.41 -9.33 -18.65
C LEU A 53 -26.45 -8.73 -20.07
N ASP A 54 -25.95 -9.48 -21.05
CA ASP A 54 -25.89 -9.03 -22.45
C ASP A 54 -27.22 -9.28 -23.21
N ASP A 55 -28.21 -9.94 -22.59
CA ASP A 55 -29.54 -10.18 -23.16
C ASP A 55 -30.38 -8.90 -23.16
N ALA A 56 -30.86 -8.50 -24.33
CA ALA A 56 -31.67 -7.28 -24.51
C ALA A 56 -32.95 -7.28 -23.65
N ARG A 57 -33.49 -8.45 -23.28
CA ARG A 57 -34.66 -8.57 -22.40
C ARG A 57 -34.39 -8.09 -20.97
N ASN A 58 -33.12 -8.06 -20.58
CA ASN A 58 -32.69 -7.66 -19.24
C ASN A 58 -32.14 -6.22 -19.21
N ALA A 59 -32.25 -5.49 -20.32
CA ALA A 59 -31.71 -4.13 -20.46
C ALA A 59 -32.26 -3.18 -19.39
N GLU A 60 -33.52 -3.32 -18.99
CA GLU A 60 -34.13 -2.51 -17.92
C GLU A 60 -33.41 -2.68 -16.58
N PHE A 61 -33.18 -3.93 -16.16
CA PHE A 61 -32.41 -4.20 -14.95
C PHE A 61 -30.99 -3.62 -15.07
N VAL A 62 -30.32 -3.93 -16.18
CA VAL A 62 -28.91 -3.56 -16.39
C VAL A 62 -28.73 -2.04 -16.41
N ASP A 63 -29.59 -1.31 -17.11
CA ASP A 63 -29.53 0.16 -17.17
C ASP A 63 -29.74 0.79 -15.79
N GLY A 64 -30.72 0.31 -15.01
CA GLY A 64 -30.95 0.76 -13.65
C GLY A 64 -29.77 0.47 -12.72
N ALA A 65 -29.17 -0.72 -12.81
CA ALA A 65 -27.97 -1.09 -12.06
C ALA A 65 -26.74 -0.24 -12.45
N VAL A 66 -26.54 0.00 -13.77
CA VAL A 66 -25.47 0.88 -14.28
C VAL A 66 -25.64 2.29 -13.76
N TRP A 67 -26.87 2.81 -13.79
CA TRP A 67 -27.20 4.12 -13.25
C TRP A 67 -26.91 4.19 -11.74
N TYR A 68 -27.38 3.22 -10.97
CA TYR A 68 -27.20 3.17 -9.53
C TYR A 68 -25.72 3.26 -9.13
N LEU A 69 -24.89 2.41 -9.75
CA LEU A 69 -23.45 2.40 -9.53
C LEU A 69 -22.77 3.70 -9.97
N GLY A 70 -23.17 4.27 -11.11
CA GLY A 70 -22.63 5.56 -11.55
C GLY A 70 -23.04 6.71 -10.62
N GLU A 71 -24.23 6.66 -10.03
CA GLU A 71 -24.67 7.63 -9.04
C GLU A 71 -23.84 7.59 -7.76
N ILE A 72 -23.39 6.42 -7.30
CA ILE A 72 -22.42 6.33 -6.19
C ILE A 72 -21.18 7.18 -6.50
N VAL A 73 -20.61 7.03 -7.70
CA VAL A 73 -19.42 7.78 -8.14
C VAL A 73 -19.73 9.26 -8.29
N ARG A 74 -20.86 9.60 -8.92
CA ARG A 74 -21.25 11.00 -9.15
C ARG A 74 -21.48 11.72 -7.82
N ARG A 75 -22.18 11.09 -6.88
CA ARG A 75 -22.52 11.63 -5.55
C ARG A 75 -21.29 11.79 -4.66
N SER A 76 -20.25 10.98 -4.84
CA SER A 76 -18.98 11.15 -4.12
C SER A 76 -18.32 12.52 -4.39
N GLU A 77 -18.48 13.07 -5.61
CA GLU A 77 -17.97 14.38 -6.01
C GLU A 77 -18.89 15.11 -7.02
N PRO A 78 -20.07 15.61 -6.58
CA PRO A 78 -21.15 16.05 -7.50
C PRO A 78 -20.78 17.19 -8.44
N LYS A 79 -19.84 18.05 -8.04
CA LYS A 79 -19.36 19.18 -8.85
C LYS A 79 -18.27 18.78 -9.86
N LYS A 80 -17.62 17.64 -9.64
CA LYS A 80 -16.45 17.20 -10.41
C LYS A 80 -16.74 16.01 -11.30
N ARG A 81 -17.87 15.33 -11.11
CA ARG A 81 -18.24 14.11 -11.83
C ARG A 81 -19.55 14.35 -12.57
N ARG A 82 -19.64 13.87 -13.81
CA ARG A 82 -20.85 13.96 -14.62
C ARG A 82 -21.05 12.69 -15.44
N TRP A 83 -22.29 12.43 -15.82
CA TRP A 83 -22.63 11.43 -16.82
C TRP A 83 -22.16 11.87 -18.21
N SER A 84 -21.55 10.94 -18.93
CA SER A 84 -21.11 11.09 -20.31
C SER A 84 -21.37 9.81 -21.08
N ASN A 85 -21.49 9.91 -22.40
CA ASN A 85 -21.55 8.78 -23.31
C ASN A 85 -20.34 8.92 -24.23
N ARG A 86 -19.47 7.90 -24.27
CA ARG A 86 -18.31 7.91 -25.16
C ARG A 86 -18.67 7.20 -26.46
N HIS A 87 -18.34 7.84 -27.58
CA HIS A 87 -18.54 7.28 -28.92
C HIS A 87 -17.26 6.72 -29.54
N THR A 88 -16.14 6.72 -28.80
CA THR A 88 -14.84 6.27 -29.29
C THR A 88 -14.10 5.42 -28.25
N GLY A 89 -13.26 4.51 -28.74
CA GLY A 89 -12.44 3.62 -27.91
C GLY A 89 -13.15 2.34 -27.47
N THR A 90 -12.52 1.62 -26.53
CA THR A 90 -12.99 0.31 -26.02
C THR A 90 -14.27 0.38 -25.19
N THR A 91 -14.76 1.59 -24.91
CA THR A 91 -15.98 1.85 -24.12
C THR A 91 -17.03 2.59 -24.96
N SER A 92 -16.94 2.45 -26.29
CA SER A 92 -17.88 3.08 -27.20
C SER A 92 -19.30 2.57 -26.95
N GLY A 93 -20.26 3.48 -26.82
CA GLY A 93 -21.67 3.18 -26.54
C GLY A 93 -22.01 3.00 -25.07
N GLU A 94 -21.02 3.01 -24.17
CA GLU A 94 -21.25 2.85 -22.73
C GLU A 94 -21.50 4.20 -22.03
N TYR A 95 -22.42 4.20 -21.06
CA TYR A 95 -22.59 5.33 -20.13
C TYR A 95 -21.51 5.29 -19.07
N ILE A 96 -20.79 6.40 -18.93
CA ILE A 96 -19.65 6.55 -18.03
C ILE A 96 -19.85 7.73 -17.09
N VAL A 97 -19.15 7.69 -15.96
CA VAL A 97 -19.02 8.83 -15.05
C VAL A 97 -17.60 9.36 -15.13
N GLU A 98 -17.42 10.52 -15.75
CA GLU A 98 -16.11 11.14 -15.99
C GLU A 98 -15.91 12.42 -15.17
N HIS A 99 -14.66 12.88 -15.08
CA HIS A 99 -14.38 14.19 -14.52
C HIS A 99 -14.85 15.33 -15.43
N THR A 100 -15.41 16.39 -14.84
CA THR A 100 -15.79 17.62 -15.55
C THR A 100 -14.58 18.39 -16.07
N ALA A 101 -13.45 18.30 -15.37
CA ALA A 101 -12.17 18.85 -15.81
C ALA A 101 -11.57 18.00 -16.94
N LYS A 102 -11.38 18.61 -18.12
CA LYS A 102 -10.85 17.93 -19.32
C LYS A 102 -9.50 17.25 -19.09
N SER A 103 -8.64 17.86 -18.27
CA SER A 103 -7.31 17.33 -17.90
C SER A 103 -7.36 15.98 -17.19
N ARG A 104 -8.50 15.61 -16.61
CA ARG A 104 -8.72 14.34 -15.91
C ARG A 104 -9.81 13.48 -16.55
N SER A 105 -10.18 13.79 -17.80
CA SER A 105 -11.23 13.06 -18.52
C SER A 105 -10.89 11.59 -18.80
N SER A 106 -9.61 11.19 -18.67
CA SER A 106 -9.16 9.81 -18.69
C SER A 106 -9.48 9.02 -17.42
N GLU A 107 -9.76 9.69 -16.30
CA GLU A 107 -10.12 9.08 -15.02
C GLU A 107 -11.64 8.90 -14.90
N TYR A 108 -12.22 8.10 -15.79
CA TYR A 108 -13.65 7.80 -15.81
C TYR A 108 -13.97 6.42 -15.24
N VAL A 109 -15.21 6.26 -14.77
CA VAL A 109 -15.76 4.99 -14.29
C VAL A 109 -16.76 4.48 -15.31
N VAL A 110 -16.74 3.17 -15.56
CA VAL A 110 -17.65 2.51 -16.51
C VAL A 110 -18.49 1.46 -15.77
N PRO A 111 -19.63 1.83 -15.18
CA PRO A 111 -20.37 0.93 -14.30
C PRO A 111 -20.83 -0.37 -14.97
N GLY A 112 -21.21 -0.34 -16.25
CA GLY A 112 -21.58 -1.55 -17.01
C GLY A 112 -20.44 -2.56 -17.14
N SER A 113 -19.21 -2.08 -17.33
CA SER A 113 -18.02 -2.94 -17.35
C SER A 113 -17.75 -3.56 -15.97
N HIS A 114 -18.07 -2.85 -14.89
CA HIS A 114 -17.92 -3.35 -13.52
C HIS A 114 -18.96 -4.42 -13.18
N LEU A 115 -20.23 -4.28 -13.60
CA LEU A 115 -21.23 -5.35 -13.48
C LEU A 115 -20.78 -6.62 -14.20
N ARG A 116 -20.34 -6.48 -15.46
CA ARG A 116 -19.79 -7.62 -16.23
C ARG A 116 -18.55 -8.22 -15.58
N SER A 117 -17.72 -7.40 -14.93
CA SER A 117 -16.52 -7.88 -14.22
C SER A 117 -16.88 -8.61 -12.92
N ALA A 118 -17.90 -8.17 -12.19
CA ALA A 118 -18.42 -8.87 -11.02
C ALA A 118 -18.91 -10.28 -11.41
N ILE A 119 -19.78 -10.38 -12.42
CA ILE A 119 -20.27 -11.69 -12.91
C ILE A 119 -19.15 -12.56 -13.45
N ARG A 120 -18.25 -11.99 -14.27
CA ARG A 120 -17.13 -12.75 -14.87
C ARG A 120 -16.15 -13.28 -13.81
N SER A 121 -15.94 -12.53 -12.73
CA SER A 121 -15.07 -12.95 -11.63
C SER A 121 -15.77 -13.90 -10.65
N GLY A 122 -17.11 -13.93 -10.64
CA GLY A 122 -17.88 -14.66 -9.64
C GLY A 122 -17.73 -14.12 -8.22
N ASN A 123 -17.03 -12.99 -8.04
CA ASN A 123 -16.65 -12.45 -6.75
C ASN A 123 -17.76 -11.54 -6.19
N PRO A 124 -18.47 -11.95 -5.11
CA PRO A 124 -19.50 -11.12 -4.50
C PRO A 124 -18.93 -9.82 -3.90
N GLN A 125 -17.63 -9.77 -3.58
CA GLN A 125 -17.00 -8.56 -3.03
C GLN A 125 -16.61 -7.54 -4.11
N PHE A 126 -16.73 -7.86 -5.39
CA PHE A 126 -16.17 -7.05 -6.47
C PHE A 126 -16.69 -5.60 -6.44
N LEU A 127 -18.02 -5.44 -6.38
CA LEU A 127 -18.64 -4.12 -6.37
C LEU A 127 -18.27 -3.36 -5.10
N ARG A 128 -18.36 -4.01 -3.93
CA ARG A 128 -17.96 -3.42 -2.64
C ARG A 128 -16.53 -2.92 -2.64
N THR A 129 -15.60 -3.74 -3.12
CA THR A 129 -14.17 -3.40 -3.22
C THR A 129 -13.94 -2.21 -4.14
N TRP A 130 -14.66 -2.16 -5.26
CA TRP A 130 -14.45 -1.12 -6.27
C TRP A 130 -15.11 0.21 -5.92
N TYR A 131 -16.31 0.16 -5.34
CA TYR A 131 -17.10 1.35 -5.01
C TYR A 131 -16.89 1.85 -3.59
N GLY A 132 -16.21 1.08 -2.74
CA GLY A 132 -15.87 1.45 -1.36
C GLY A 132 -15.20 2.82 -1.26
N ASP A 133 -14.26 3.14 -2.15
CA ASP A 133 -13.56 4.44 -2.17
C ASP A 133 -14.49 5.64 -2.42
N TYR A 134 -15.59 5.42 -3.15
CA TYR A 134 -16.59 6.46 -3.44
C TYR A 134 -17.61 6.60 -2.32
N ILE A 135 -17.82 5.53 -1.53
CA ILE A 135 -18.75 5.48 -0.40
C ILE A 135 -18.04 5.87 0.93
N ALA A 136 -16.73 5.64 1.05
CA ALA A 136 -15.88 5.97 2.21
C ALA A 136 -16.09 7.37 2.82
N PRO A 137 -16.35 8.43 2.03
CA PRO A 137 -16.73 9.75 2.56
C PRO A 137 -18.07 9.80 3.33
N LEU A 138 -18.84 8.71 3.43
CA LEU A 138 -20.19 8.62 4.00
C LEU A 138 -20.30 7.69 5.23
N TRP A 139 -19.17 7.22 5.80
CA TRP A 139 -19.18 6.16 6.83
C TRP A 139 -19.59 6.61 8.24
N THR A 140 -20.41 5.79 8.92
CA THR A 140 -20.58 5.75 10.39
C THR A 140 -20.75 4.33 10.98
N LYS A 141 -20.48 3.23 10.26
CA LYS A 141 -20.68 1.87 10.81
C LYS A 141 -19.48 0.92 10.62
N PRO A 142 -19.03 0.22 11.68
CA PRO A 142 -18.08 -0.89 11.59
C PRO A 142 -18.78 -2.21 11.23
N TRP A 143 -18.05 -3.12 10.58
CA TRP A 143 -18.47 -4.46 10.16
C TRP A 143 -17.36 -5.45 10.61
N PRO A 144 -17.69 -6.72 10.93
CA PRO A 144 -18.27 -7.21 12.18
C PRO A 144 -17.26 -7.23 13.37
N ALA A 145 -17.81 -7.21 14.60
CA ALA A 145 -17.07 -6.96 15.85
C ALA A 145 -16.08 -8.06 16.32
N TRP A 146 -16.10 -9.26 15.75
CA TRP A 146 -15.37 -10.42 16.32
C TRP A 146 -13.96 -10.63 15.76
N ILE A 147 -13.49 -9.78 14.85
CA ILE A 147 -12.08 -9.75 14.37
C ILE A 147 -11.59 -8.30 14.35
N HIS A 148 -11.62 -7.64 15.50
CA HIS A 148 -10.94 -6.36 15.72
C HIS A 148 -9.79 -6.56 16.71
N GLN A 149 -8.77 -7.29 16.28
CA GLN A 149 -7.42 -7.09 16.77
C GLN A 149 -6.55 -6.73 15.57
N THR A 150 -6.53 -5.44 15.26
CA THR A 150 -5.77 -4.83 14.16
C THR A 150 -4.29 -4.75 14.50
N ASN A 151 -3.65 -5.88 14.82
CA ASN A 151 -2.20 -5.99 14.71
C ASN A 151 -1.84 -6.31 13.25
N THR A 152 -2.48 -5.66 12.28
CA THR A 152 -2.26 -5.97 10.87
C THR A 152 -0.83 -5.60 10.48
N GLY A 153 -0.10 -6.55 9.90
CA GLY A 153 1.26 -6.31 9.40
C GLY A 153 2.36 -6.36 10.46
N THR A 154 2.16 -7.02 11.62
CA THR A 154 3.29 -7.29 12.53
C THR A 154 4.23 -8.29 11.85
N TRP A 155 5.37 -7.79 11.42
CA TRP A 155 6.48 -8.62 10.98
C TRP A 155 7.38 -8.88 12.17
N THR A 156 7.76 -10.15 12.36
CA THR A 156 8.74 -10.55 13.36
C THR A 156 9.95 -11.14 12.65
N PHE A 157 11.14 -10.72 13.04
CA PHE A 157 12.35 -11.36 12.55
C PHE A 157 12.56 -12.66 13.33
N ASP A 158 12.59 -13.78 12.62
CA ASP A 158 12.95 -15.10 13.11
C ASP A 158 14.47 -15.24 12.99
N ASP A 159 15.16 -15.13 14.13
CA ASP A 159 16.62 -15.20 14.19
C ASP A 159 17.16 -16.58 13.80
N ASP A 160 16.43 -17.65 14.13
CA ASP A 160 16.87 -19.03 13.89
C ASP A 160 16.94 -19.33 12.40
N ASN A 161 15.93 -18.86 11.66
CA ASN A 161 15.88 -19.01 10.20
C ASN A 161 16.41 -17.79 9.46
N ALA A 162 16.90 -16.78 10.19
CA ALA A 162 17.24 -15.45 9.73
C ALA A 162 16.24 -14.99 8.65
N ARG A 163 14.96 -14.79 8.99
CA ARG A 163 13.98 -14.31 8.01
C ARG A 163 12.86 -13.54 8.68
N TRP A 164 12.22 -12.65 7.93
CA TRP A 164 11.00 -12.04 8.38
C TRP A 164 9.82 -12.99 8.24
N VAL A 165 8.99 -13.06 9.27
CA VAL A 165 7.75 -13.82 9.31
C VAL A 165 6.61 -12.83 9.43
N SER A 166 5.66 -12.90 8.49
CA SER A 166 4.43 -12.11 8.50
C SER A 166 3.24 -12.91 9.01
N GLN A 167 2.13 -12.22 9.26
CA GLN A 167 0.83 -12.85 9.48
C GLN A 167 0.39 -13.72 8.30
N ARG A 168 0.77 -13.37 7.07
CA ARG A 168 0.55 -14.21 5.89
C ARG A 168 1.30 -15.54 6.00
N ASP A 169 2.54 -15.51 6.48
CA ASP A 169 3.35 -16.73 6.62
C ASP A 169 2.80 -17.61 7.73
N GLN A 170 2.47 -17.03 8.89
CA GLN A 170 1.78 -17.73 9.98
C GLN A 170 0.46 -18.35 9.52
N TRP A 171 -0.33 -17.61 8.73
CA TRP A 171 -1.55 -18.12 8.12
C TRP A 171 -1.26 -19.35 7.26
N ARG A 172 -0.32 -19.23 6.32
CA ARG A 172 0.06 -20.31 5.38
C ARG A 172 0.58 -21.55 6.10
N ASP A 173 1.44 -21.37 7.10
CA ASP A 173 2.00 -22.46 7.89
C ASP A 173 0.91 -23.18 8.72
N SER A 174 -0.17 -22.49 9.06
CA SER A 174 -1.31 -23.05 9.80
C SER A 174 -2.32 -23.78 8.91
N ILE A 175 -2.29 -23.61 7.58
CA ILE A 175 -3.33 -24.17 6.66
C ILE A 175 -3.45 -25.68 6.81
N THR A 176 -2.34 -26.41 6.88
CA THR A 176 -2.38 -27.88 6.98
C THR A 176 -3.13 -28.33 8.25
N GLY A 177 -2.87 -27.68 9.39
CA GLY A 177 -3.60 -27.96 10.64
C GLY A 177 -5.07 -27.57 10.56
N MET A 178 -5.38 -26.42 9.95
CA MET A 178 -6.76 -25.99 9.73
C MET A 178 -7.55 -26.98 8.86
N LEU A 179 -6.94 -27.51 7.79
CA LEU A 179 -7.59 -28.49 6.93
C LEU A 179 -7.84 -29.83 7.65
N ALA A 180 -6.93 -30.25 8.54
CA ALA A 180 -7.15 -31.42 9.38
C ALA A 180 -8.35 -31.22 10.34
N THR A 181 -8.49 -30.02 10.92
CA THR A 181 -9.67 -29.66 11.72
C THR A 181 -10.96 -29.71 10.90
N LEU A 182 -10.93 -29.20 9.66
CA LEU A 182 -12.09 -29.22 8.77
C LEU A 182 -12.51 -30.66 8.41
N ASP A 183 -11.54 -31.51 8.06
CA ASP A 183 -11.78 -32.91 7.73
C ASP A 183 -12.39 -33.68 8.91
N ALA A 184 -11.86 -33.46 10.12
CA ALA A 184 -12.39 -34.06 11.35
C ALA A 184 -13.82 -33.58 11.68
N ALA A 185 -14.14 -32.31 11.41
CA ALA A 185 -15.47 -31.76 11.65
C ALA A 185 -16.49 -32.24 10.61
N LEU A 186 -16.06 -32.59 9.40
CA LEU A 186 -16.93 -32.92 8.26
C LEU A 186 -16.59 -34.27 7.60
N PRO A 187 -16.62 -35.39 8.35
CA PRO A 187 -16.12 -36.69 7.87
C PRO A 187 -16.93 -37.26 6.68
N THR A 188 -18.13 -36.74 6.42
CA THR A 188 -18.97 -37.17 5.29
C THR A 188 -18.72 -36.38 4.01
N VAL A 189 -17.91 -35.32 4.05
CA VAL A 189 -17.63 -34.45 2.89
C VAL A 189 -16.23 -34.76 2.37
N THR A 190 -16.11 -35.19 1.12
CA THR A 190 -14.80 -35.40 0.50
C THR A 190 -14.17 -34.05 0.13
N LEU A 191 -13.08 -33.67 0.81
CA LEU A 191 -12.36 -32.41 0.59
C LEU A 191 -11.36 -32.50 -0.59
N ASP A 192 -11.87 -32.44 -1.82
CA ASP A 192 -11.10 -32.61 -3.07
C ASP A 192 -10.81 -31.31 -3.85
N TYR A 193 -11.10 -30.16 -3.26
CA TYR A 193 -11.02 -28.82 -3.86
C TYR A 193 -11.87 -28.62 -5.13
N SER A 194 -12.84 -29.50 -5.39
CA SER A 194 -13.75 -29.39 -6.54
C SER A 194 -14.93 -28.44 -6.28
N PRO A 195 -15.63 -27.98 -7.33
CA PRO A 195 -16.91 -27.31 -7.16
C PRO A 195 -17.96 -28.13 -6.40
N ALA A 196 -17.88 -29.47 -6.44
CA ALA A 196 -18.83 -30.35 -5.77
C ALA A 196 -18.59 -30.39 -4.26
N SER A 197 -17.34 -30.47 -3.81
CA SER A 197 -17.02 -30.39 -2.38
C SER A 197 -17.36 -29.01 -1.81
N LEU A 198 -17.09 -27.93 -2.55
CA LEU A 198 -17.52 -26.58 -2.15
C LEU A 198 -19.05 -26.45 -2.03
N HIS A 199 -19.82 -27.13 -2.89
CA HIS A 199 -21.28 -27.14 -2.79
C HIS A 199 -21.76 -27.86 -1.53
N GLN A 200 -21.16 -29.01 -1.21
CA GLN A 200 -21.48 -29.77 0.00
C GLN A 200 -21.14 -28.98 1.27
N LEU A 201 -19.97 -28.33 1.28
CA LEU A 201 -19.53 -27.47 2.38
C LEU A 201 -20.49 -26.30 2.62
N GLU A 202 -20.89 -25.61 1.55
CA GLU A 202 -21.82 -24.49 1.67
C GLU A 202 -23.19 -24.93 2.19
N ARG A 203 -23.73 -26.07 1.71
CA ARG A 203 -24.98 -26.63 2.22
C ARG A 203 -24.90 -27.00 3.70
N HIS A 204 -23.78 -27.57 4.13
CA HIS A 204 -23.55 -27.89 5.53
C HIS A 204 -23.50 -26.60 6.38
N LEU A 205 -22.72 -25.60 5.94
CA LEU A 205 -22.60 -24.30 6.59
C LEU A 205 -23.94 -23.57 6.74
N ILE A 206 -24.81 -23.65 5.73
CA ILE A 206 -26.15 -23.06 5.75
C ILE A 206 -27.09 -23.81 6.72
N GLY A 207 -26.92 -25.12 6.86
CA GLY A 207 -27.82 -26.01 7.61
C GLY A 207 -27.48 -26.20 9.08
N ASP A 208 -26.22 -25.95 9.49
CA ASP A 208 -25.72 -26.26 10.82
C ASP A 208 -25.34 -25.01 11.63
N PRO A 209 -25.95 -24.77 12.82
CA PRO A 209 -25.53 -23.70 13.72
C PRO A 209 -24.08 -23.84 14.22
N ALA A 210 -23.47 -25.03 14.20
CA ALA A 210 -22.04 -25.23 14.46
C ALA A 210 -21.16 -24.50 13.43
N GLY A 211 -21.70 -24.13 12.27
CA GLY A 211 -21.07 -23.22 11.31
C GLY A 211 -20.82 -21.80 11.85
N GLN A 212 -21.23 -21.48 13.07
CA GLN A 212 -20.86 -20.27 13.79
C GLN A 212 -19.56 -20.38 14.59
N ASP A 213 -18.98 -21.58 14.74
CA ASP A 213 -17.68 -21.77 15.40
C ASP A 213 -16.56 -21.02 14.65
N PRO A 214 -15.86 -20.07 15.31
CA PRO A 214 -14.75 -19.34 14.70
C PRO A 214 -13.62 -20.24 14.18
N ALA A 215 -13.33 -21.38 14.82
CA ALA A 215 -12.25 -22.26 14.38
C ALA A 215 -12.62 -22.96 13.06
N LEU A 216 -13.84 -23.50 12.98
CA LEU A 216 -14.38 -24.11 11.76
C LEU A 216 -14.49 -23.10 10.61
N ARG A 217 -14.94 -21.86 10.88
CA ARG A 217 -15.01 -20.79 9.87
C ARG A 217 -13.65 -20.44 9.30
N THR A 218 -12.65 -20.33 10.17
CA THR A 218 -11.26 -20.08 9.78
C THR A 218 -10.73 -21.21 8.89
N ALA A 219 -11.02 -22.46 9.24
CA ALA A 219 -10.65 -23.63 8.44
C ALA A 219 -11.35 -23.69 7.08
N LEU A 220 -12.65 -23.36 7.03
CA LEU A 220 -13.39 -23.21 5.77
C LEU A 220 -12.80 -22.10 4.88
N ALA A 221 -12.39 -20.98 5.47
CA ALA A 221 -11.76 -19.88 4.74
C ALA A 221 -10.43 -20.32 4.12
N ALA A 222 -9.61 -21.09 4.86
CA ALA A 222 -8.39 -21.69 4.34
C ALA A 222 -8.67 -22.65 3.17
N TYR A 223 -9.63 -23.57 3.33
CA TYR A 223 -10.01 -24.52 2.28
C TYR A 223 -10.53 -23.83 1.01
N LEU A 224 -11.39 -22.82 1.17
CA LEU A 224 -11.90 -22.03 0.05
C LEU A 224 -10.77 -21.31 -0.68
N GLY A 225 -9.87 -20.62 0.05
CA GLY A 225 -8.73 -19.95 -0.56
C GLY A 225 -7.79 -20.91 -1.30
N GLU A 226 -7.51 -22.08 -0.72
CA GLU A 226 -6.73 -23.14 -1.35
C GLU A 226 -7.40 -23.73 -2.61
N SER A 227 -8.73 -23.83 -2.60
CA SER A 227 -9.51 -24.23 -3.79
C SER A 227 -9.37 -23.19 -4.91
N LEU A 228 -9.48 -21.90 -4.56
CA LEU A 228 -9.34 -20.81 -5.54
C LEU A 228 -7.93 -20.71 -6.10
N LEU A 229 -6.89 -20.89 -5.28
CA LEU A 229 -5.50 -20.91 -5.74
C LEU A 229 -5.24 -22.07 -6.71
N ARG A 230 -5.82 -23.26 -6.47
CA ARG A 230 -5.73 -24.40 -7.41
C ARG A 230 -6.47 -24.11 -8.72
N ALA A 231 -7.62 -23.45 -8.64
CA ALA A 231 -8.43 -23.11 -9.80
C ALA A 231 -7.79 -22.03 -10.68
N ALA A 232 -7.29 -20.94 -10.08
CA ALA A 232 -6.85 -19.74 -10.80
C ALA A 232 -5.33 -19.47 -10.79
N GLY A 233 -4.57 -20.10 -9.89
CA GLY A 233 -3.23 -19.64 -9.53
C GLY A 233 -3.28 -18.42 -8.59
N GLY A 234 -2.14 -17.76 -8.42
CA GLY A 234 -2.01 -16.60 -7.54
C GLY A 234 -1.33 -16.95 -6.21
N LYS A 235 -1.53 -16.09 -5.21
CA LYS A 235 -0.89 -16.22 -3.89
C LYS A 235 -1.79 -15.74 -2.78
N TRP A 236 -1.54 -16.23 -1.57
CA TRP A 236 -2.07 -15.59 -0.36
C TRP A 236 -1.37 -14.25 -0.17
N ILE A 237 -2.10 -13.24 0.28
CA ILE A 237 -1.55 -12.01 0.87
C ILE A 237 -2.34 -11.72 2.15
N TRP A 238 -1.73 -10.95 3.04
CA TRP A 238 -2.46 -10.35 4.17
C TRP A 238 -2.86 -8.94 3.75
N ASP A 239 -4.15 -8.61 3.80
CA ASP A 239 -4.59 -7.27 3.43
C ASP A 239 -4.35 -6.32 4.62
N ASP A 240 -3.39 -5.41 4.48
CA ASP A 240 -3.02 -4.42 5.51
C ASP A 240 -3.57 -3.01 5.21
N ARG A 241 -4.34 -2.90 4.13
CA ARG A 241 -4.90 -1.64 3.64
C ARG A 241 -6.08 -1.19 4.47
N ARG A 242 -5.84 -0.20 5.33
CA ARG A 242 -6.84 0.42 6.23
C ARG A 242 -8.10 0.94 5.51
N ASP A 243 -8.00 1.27 4.22
CA ASP A 243 -9.13 1.76 3.41
C ASP A 243 -10.03 0.64 2.85
N ARG A 244 -9.62 -0.62 2.98
CA ARG A 244 -10.39 -1.76 2.49
C ARG A 244 -11.19 -2.42 3.59
N ALA A 245 -12.37 -2.91 3.21
CA ALA A 245 -13.21 -3.73 4.09
C ALA A 245 -12.51 -5.05 4.51
N THR A 246 -11.54 -5.51 3.74
CA THR A 246 -10.81 -6.76 3.97
C THR A 246 -9.53 -6.57 4.81
N ASN A 247 -9.27 -5.37 5.33
CA ASN A 247 -8.13 -5.09 6.19
C ASN A 247 -8.06 -6.06 7.39
N GLY A 248 -6.90 -6.69 7.57
CA GLY A 248 -6.64 -7.66 8.62
C GLY A 248 -7.08 -9.09 8.31
N PHE A 249 -7.40 -9.39 7.05
CA PHE A 249 -7.78 -10.73 6.64
C PHE A 249 -6.77 -11.34 5.65
N PRO A 250 -6.60 -12.67 5.68
CA PRO A 250 -5.94 -13.36 4.59
C PRO A 250 -6.84 -13.30 3.34
N VAL A 251 -6.25 -12.89 2.22
CA VAL A 251 -6.94 -12.76 0.94
C VAL A 251 -6.13 -13.40 -0.18
N ILE A 252 -6.82 -13.79 -1.26
CA ILE A 252 -6.20 -14.37 -2.45
C ILE A 252 -5.97 -13.28 -3.47
N ASP A 253 -4.71 -13.08 -3.89
CA ASP A 253 -4.36 -12.23 -5.03
C ASP A 253 -4.21 -13.08 -6.30
N THR A 254 -5.11 -12.85 -7.25
CA THR A 254 -5.12 -13.49 -8.58
C THR A 254 -4.63 -12.56 -9.70
N GLY A 255 -3.71 -11.64 -9.37
CA GLY A 255 -2.91 -10.86 -10.33
C GLY A 255 -3.50 -9.50 -10.72
N SER A 256 -4.51 -8.98 -10.00
CA SER A 256 -4.86 -7.55 -10.06
C SER A 256 -5.64 -7.11 -8.82
N VAL A 257 -5.54 -5.82 -8.49
CA VAL A 257 -6.20 -5.20 -7.32
C VAL A 257 -7.71 -5.46 -7.27
N ALA A 258 -8.38 -5.48 -8.41
CA ALA A 258 -9.82 -5.76 -8.50
C ALA A 258 -10.19 -7.25 -8.34
N ASN A 259 -9.20 -8.12 -8.14
CA ASN A 259 -9.37 -9.57 -8.01
C ASN A 259 -8.73 -10.13 -6.75
N ILE A 260 -8.68 -9.28 -5.72
CA ILE A 260 -8.44 -9.70 -4.36
C ILE A 260 -9.76 -10.28 -3.84
N ILE A 261 -9.69 -11.49 -3.28
CA ILE A 261 -10.86 -12.21 -2.75
C ILE A 261 -10.55 -12.54 -1.30
N SER A 262 -11.38 -12.08 -0.35
CA SER A 262 -11.28 -12.54 1.04
C SER A 262 -12.18 -13.76 1.25
N PRO A 263 -11.62 -14.97 1.46
CA PRO A 263 -12.44 -16.17 1.67
C PRO A 263 -13.39 -16.03 2.86
N ALA A 264 -12.94 -15.40 3.96
CA ALA A 264 -13.77 -15.14 5.14
C ALA A 264 -15.03 -14.31 4.78
N HIS A 265 -14.87 -13.21 4.04
CA HIS A 265 -16.01 -12.40 3.62
C HIS A 265 -16.91 -13.13 2.62
N VAL A 266 -16.35 -13.97 1.72
CA VAL A 266 -17.17 -14.81 0.82
C VAL A 266 -18.06 -15.76 1.63
N LEU A 267 -17.55 -16.35 2.72
CA LEU A 267 -18.34 -17.21 3.59
C LEU A 267 -19.49 -16.44 4.25
N GLU A 268 -19.27 -15.19 4.68
CA GLU A 268 -20.36 -14.35 5.21
C GLU A 268 -21.41 -14.03 4.14
N TYR A 269 -21.02 -13.78 2.88
CA TYR A 269 -21.99 -13.66 1.78
C TYR A 269 -22.77 -14.96 1.57
N ALA A 270 -22.10 -16.11 1.57
CA ALA A 270 -22.77 -17.41 1.41
C ALA A 270 -23.76 -17.68 2.55
N LEU A 271 -23.40 -17.34 3.79
CA LEU A 271 -24.27 -17.45 4.98
C LEU A 271 -25.45 -16.47 4.95
N ALA A 272 -25.24 -15.25 4.45
CA ALA A 272 -26.30 -14.25 4.32
C ALA A 272 -27.28 -14.63 3.21
N TRP A 273 -26.78 -15.13 2.07
CA TRP A 273 -27.59 -15.43 0.89
C TRP A 273 -28.27 -16.79 0.97
N ARG A 274 -27.61 -17.77 1.58
CA ARG A 274 -28.09 -19.14 1.76
C ARG A 274 -28.54 -19.81 0.46
N ASP A 275 -27.92 -19.45 -0.67
CA ASP A 275 -28.27 -20.00 -2.00
C ASP A 275 -27.64 -21.37 -2.27
N GLY A 276 -26.63 -21.77 -1.47
CA GLY A 276 -25.91 -23.02 -1.60
C GLY A 276 -25.03 -23.10 -2.85
N HIS A 277 -24.87 -22.00 -3.59
CA HIS A 277 -24.17 -21.96 -4.86
C HIS A 277 -23.11 -20.86 -4.94
N THR A 278 -22.90 -20.09 -3.89
CA THR A 278 -21.94 -18.99 -3.84
C THR A 278 -20.50 -19.49 -4.01
N LEU A 279 -20.06 -20.49 -3.25
CA LEU A 279 -18.69 -21.02 -3.31
C LEU A 279 -18.39 -21.74 -4.64
N PRO A 280 -19.26 -22.65 -5.15
CA PRO A 280 -19.05 -23.27 -6.45
C PRO A 280 -19.04 -22.27 -7.61
N ARG A 281 -19.88 -21.23 -7.56
CA ARG A 281 -19.93 -20.18 -8.59
C ARG A 281 -18.61 -19.44 -8.67
N LEU A 282 -18.08 -19.00 -7.53
CA LEU A 282 -16.77 -18.35 -7.45
C LEU A 282 -15.65 -19.24 -8.00
N HIS A 283 -15.65 -20.53 -7.62
CA HIS A 283 -14.63 -21.49 -8.08
C HIS A 283 -14.68 -21.71 -9.61
N ARG A 284 -15.87 -21.86 -10.20
CA ARG A 284 -16.01 -21.99 -11.66
C ARG A 284 -15.53 -20.74 -12.39
N ALA A 285 -15.82 -19.56 -11.86
CA ALA A 285 -15.33 -18.31 -12.43
C ALA A 285 -13.79 -18.21 -12.38
N ALA A 286 -13.17 -18.70 -11.30
CA ALA A 286 -11.72 -18.81 -11.17
C ALA A 286 -11.10 -19.72 -12.26
N ILE A 287 -11.72 -20.88 -12.55
CA ILE A 287 -11.30 -21.77 -13.64
C ILE A 287 -11.41 -21.08 -15.01
N ALA A 288 -12.58 -20.50 -15.33
CA ALA A 288 -12.83 -19.84 -16.61
C ALA A 288 -11.86 -18.67 -16.86
N ARG A 289 -11.50 -17.94 -15.80
CA ARG A 289 -10.49 -16.88 -15.84
C ARG A 289 -9.12 -17.45 -16.19
N ARG A 290 -8.68 -18.53 -15.55
CA ARG A 290 -7.39 -19.16 -15.84
C ARG A 290 -7.31 -19.57 -17.31
N GLU A 291 -8.35 -20.20 -17.84
CA GLU A 291 -8.42 -20.57 -19.26
C GLU A 291 -8.33 -19.35 -20.19
N THR A 292 -9.00 -18.25 -19.82
CA THR A 292 -8.94 -17.00 -20.57
C THR A 292 -7.53 -16.39 -20.58
N LEU A 293 -6.84 -16.42 -19.43
CA LEU A 293 -5.46 -15.95 -19.34
C LEU A 293 -4.51 -16.84 -20.17
N GLN A 294 -4.67 -18.17 -20.09
CA GLN A 294 -3.88 -19.11 -20.87
C GLN A 294 -4.04 -18.89 -22.38
N LYS A 295 -5.27 -18.68 -22.86
CA LYS A 295 -5.53 -18.32 -24.26
C LYS A 295 -4.84 -17.03 -24.71
N ARG A 296 -4.52 -16.13 -23.77
CA ARG A 296 -3.77 -14.88 -23.99
C ARG A 296 -2.26 -15.03 -23.76
N GLY A 297 -1.75 -16.26 -23.65
CA GLY A 297 -0.34 -16.53 -23.35
C GLY A 297 0.09 -16.09 -21.95
N ARG A 298 -0.85 -15.86 -21.04
CA ARG A 298 -0.60 -15.48 -19.65
C ARG A 298 -0.92 -16.63 -18.72
N ARG A 299 -0.04 -16.91 -17.75
CA ARG A 299 -0.30 -17.91 -16.72
C ARG A 299 0.07 -17.32 -15.36
N LEU A 300 -0.85 -17.44 -14.42
CA LEU A 300 -0.56 -17.17 -13.01
C LEU A 300 -0.09 -18.48 -12.40
N PHE A 301 1.06 -18.43 -11.75
CA PHE A 301 1.55 -19.55 -10.97
C PHE A 301 0.88 -19.53 -9.60
N ARG A 302 0.45 -20.70 -9.13
CA ARG A 302 0.02 -20.89 -7.75
C ARG A 302 1.26 -20.89 -6.88
N GLU A 303 1.28 -20.03 -5.87
CA GLU A 303 2.23 -20.16 -4.77
C GLU A 303 1.92 -21.42 -3.97
N THR A 304 2.96 -22.18 -3.64
CA THR A 304 2.87 -23.42 -2.86
C THR A 304 2.51 -23.12 -1.40
N THR A 305 1.74 -24.00 -0.79
CA THR A 305 1.33 -23.92 0.62
C THR A 305 2.16 -24.91 1.44
N PRO A 306 2.93 -24.45 2.45
CA PRO A 306 3.76 -25.33 3.29
C PRO A 306 2.97 -26.48 3.94
N GLY A 307 3.55 -27.68 3.94
CA GLY A 307 2.94 -28.90 4.48
C GLY A 307 1.86 -29.53 3.60
N LEU A 308 1.26 -28.77 2.68
CA LEU A 308 0.24 -29.26 1.75
C LEU A 308 0.80 -29.58 0.36
N ASP A 309 1.75 -28.78 -0.12
CA ASP A 309 2.48 -29.01 -1.37
C ASP A 309 3.92 -29.50 -1.06
N GLY A 310 4.56 -30.12 -2.06
CA GLY A 310 5.96 -30.56 -1.94
C GLY A 310 6.93 -29.38 -1.69
N PRO A 311 8.14 -29.66 -1.18
CA PRO A 311 9.12 -28.61 -0.87
C PRO A 311 9.47 -27.82 -2.13
N THR A 312 9.42 -26.49 -2.02
CA THR A 312 9.85 -25.60 -3.10
C THR A 312 11.38 -25.55 -3.11
N GLU A 313 11.99 -25.77 -4.28
CA GLU A 313 13.44 -25.59 -4.43
C GLU A 313 13.81 -24.12 -4.12
N PRO A 314 14.84 -23.88 -3.28
CA PRO A 314 15.32 -22.53 -3.02
C PRO A 314 15.82 -21.87 -4.32
N SER A 315 15.60 -20.55 -4.45
CA SER A 315 16.12 -19.82 -5.61
C SER A 315 17.66 -19.77 -5.58
N ALA A 316 18.29 -19.58 -6.74
CA ALA A 316 19.74 -19.42 -6.83
C ALA A 316 20.26 -18.27 -5.94
N ALA A 317 19.47 -17.21 -5.76
CA ALA A 317 19.77 -16.11 -4.86
C ALA A 317 19.85 -16.55 -3.39
N VAL A 318 18.88 -17.37 -2.96
CA VAL A 318 18.83 -17.92 -1.60
C VAL A 318 19.98 -18.90 -1.36
N ILE A 319 20.26 -19.76 -2.34
CA ILE A 319 21.40 -20.71 -2.26
C ILE A 319 22.71 -19.94 -2.12
N TRP A 320 22.92 -18.92 -2.96
CA TRP A 320 24.11 -18.06 -2.90
C TRP A 320 24.22 -17.35 -1.54
N ALA A 321 23.14 -16.75 -1.05
CA ALA A 321 23.13 -16.01 0.21
C ALA A 321 23.47 -16.92 1.40
N HIS A 322 22.98 -18.16 1.41
CA HIS A 322 23.33 -19.14 2.43
C HIS A 322 24.82 -19.52 2.38
N GLY A 323 25.37 -19.77 1.19
CA GLY A 323 26.80 -20.06 1.03
C GLY A 323 27.71 -18.87 1.38
N ALA A 324 27.25 -17.64 1.13
CA ALA A 324 27.97 -16.43 1.54
C ALA A 324 27.90 -16.21 3.06
N ALA A 325 26.75 -16.49 3.71
CA ALA A 325 26.61 -16.41 5.17
C ALA A 325 27.61 -17.33 5.90
N GLN A 326 27.78 -18.56 5.41
CA GLN A 326 28.74 -19.52 5.99
C GLN A 326 30.20 -19.06 5.89
N ARG A 327 30.54 -18.25 4.88
CA ARG A 327 31.89 -17.72 4.65
C ARG A 327 32.12 -16.35 5.28
N PHE A 328 31.08 -15.70 5.80
CA PHE A 328 31.21 -14.32 6.29
C PHE A 328 32.13 -14.21 7.52
N GLY A 329 32.17 -15.22 8.39
CA GLY A 329 33.09 -15.23 9.53
C GLY A 329 34.56 -15.11 9.11
N ASP A 330 34.95 -15.88 8.09
CA ASP A 330 36.30 -15.82 7.51
C ASP A 330 36.55 -14.48 6.81
N TRP A 331 35.54 -13.97 6.09
CA TRP A 331 35.62 -12.65 5.45
C TRP A 331 35.84 -11.53 6.47
N ALA A 332 35.08 -11.54 7.57
CA ALA A 332 35.18 -10.55 8.64
C ALA A 332 36.55 -10.60 9.32
N ALA A 333 37.08 -11.80 9.58
CA ALA A 333 38.42 -11.98 10.13
C ALA A 333 39.52 -11.50 9.17
N GLN A 334 39.34 -11.65 7.86
CA GLN A 334 40.34 -11.27 6.87
C GLN A 334 40.36 -9.78 6.54
N TYR A 335 39.19 -9.15 6.37
CA TYR A 335 39.08 -7.79 5.82
C TYR A 335 38.59 -6.76 6.84
N GLY A 336 38.12 -7.21 8.00
CA GLY A 336 37.33 -6.38 8.91
C GLY A 336 37.54 -6.67 10.39
N ALA A 337 38.69 -7.23 10.77
CA ALA A 337 38.94 -7.72 12.13
C ALA A 337 38.81 -6.64 13.21
N ASP A 338 39.11 -5.38 12.87
CA ASP A 338 39.05 -4.23 13.77
C ASP A 338 37.65 -3.56 13.82
N HIS A 339 36.66 -4.16 13.15
CA HIS A 339 35.31 -3.60 13.05
C HIS A 339 34.27 -4.48 13.72
N THR A 340 33.20 -3.84 14.20
CA THR A 340 32.02 -4.53 14.73
C THR A 340 31.00 -4.72 13.62
N TRP A 341 30.58 -5.97 13.41
CA TRP A 341 29.64 -6.37 12.35
C TRP A 341 28.29 -6.77 12.98
N ASP A 342 27.48 -5.78 13.33
CA ASP A 342 26.22 -5.94 14.07
C ASP A 342 24.96 -5.64 13.23
N TYR A 343 25.12 -5.44 11.92
CA TYR A 343 24.06 -5.05 10.98
C TYR A 343 23.37 -3.71 11.32
N SER A 344 24.01 -2.86 12.13
CA SER A 344 23.53 -1.50 12.39
C SER A 344 23.91 -0.55 11.25
N ALA A 345 23.24 0.60 11.17
CA ALA A 345 23.66 1.70 10.30
C ALA A 345 25.12 2.12 10.57
N ALA A 346 25.57 2.06 11.82
CA ALA A 346 26.96 2.39 12.17
C ALA A 346 27.96 1.43 11.53
N SER A 347 27.65 0.12 11.49
CA SER A 347 28.50 -0.89 10.83
C SER A 347 28.63 -0.68 9.31
N LEU A 348 27.71 0.07 8.68
CA LEU A 348 27.83 0.41 7.26
C LEU A 348 28.92 1.46 6.98
N HIS A 349 29.26 2.32 7.95
CA HIS A 349 30.45 3.17 7.84
C HIS A 349 31.74 2.34 7.90
N ALA A 350 31.75 1.27 8.71
CA ALA A 350 32.85 0.31 8.73
C ALA A 350 32.96 -0.41 7.38
N LEU A 351 31.85 -0.87 6.81
CA LEU A 351 31.84 -1.44 5.46
C LEU A 351 32.37 -0.46 4.41
N ALA A 352 31.92 0.80 4.44
CA ALA A 352 32.40 1.83 3.53
C ALA A 352 33.92 2.07 3.67
N SER A 353 34.44 2.05 4.91
CA SER A 353 35.87 2.18 5.18
C SER A 353 36.67 1.01 4.61
N VAL A 354 36.21 -0.23 4.81
CA VAL A 354 36.82 -1.45 4.23
C VAL A 354 36.81 -1.38 2.70
N LEU A 355 35.71 -0.95 2.08
CA LEU A 355 35.65 -0.76 0.63
C LEU A 355 36.70 0.23 0.13
N LEU A 356 36.84 1.39 0.80
CA LEU A 356 37.81 2.41 0.42
C LEU A 356 39.29 1.99 0.64
N GLN A 357 39.54 1.06 1.57
CA GLN A 357 40.88 0.49 1.80
C GLN A 357 41.28 -0.49 0.69
N HIS A 358 40.32 -1.26 0.15
CA HIS A 358 40.58 -2.34 -0.80
C HIS A 358 40.24 -2.00 -2.26
N CYS A 359 39.52 -0.90 -2.52
CA CYS A 359 39.13 -0.46 -3.85
C CYS A 359 39.60 0.97 -4.11
N PRO A 360 40.36 1.23 -5.19
CA PRO A 360 40.78 2.59 -5.52
C PRO A 360 39.58 3.51 -5.83
N ALA A 361 39.65 4.76 -5.40
CA ALA A 361 38.65 5.77 -5.75
C ALA A 361 38.50 5.91 -7.27
N ARG A 362 37.29 6.24 -7.74
CA ARG A 362 36.89 6.36 -9.15
C ARG A 362 36.99 5.08 -9.97
N THR A 363 37.14 3.91 -9.34
CA THR A 363 37.04 2.62 -10.03
C THR A 363 35.64 2.04 -9.89
N HIS A 364 35.25 1.21 -10.86
CA HIS A 364 34.06 0.37 -10.69
C HIS A 364 34.39 -0.77 -9.73
N LEU A 365 33.47 -1.03 -8.78
CA LEU A 365 33.67 -2.00 -7.70
C LEU A 365 34.17 -3.35 -8.25
N LEU A 366 33.49 -3.94 -9.25
CA LEU A 366 33.84 -5.24 -9.84
C LEU A 366 34.98 -5.20 -10.88
N SER A 367 35.60 -4.04 -11.07
CA SER A 367 36.77 -3.84 -11.93
C SER A 367 38.05 -3.59 -11.11
N GLY A 368 37.93 -3.58 -9.78
CA GLY A 368 39.06 -3.42 -8.87
C GLY A 368 39.96 -4.66 -8.80
N PRO A 369 41.14 -4.54 -8.16
CA PRO A 369 42.11 -5.61 -8.04
C PRO A 369 41.79 -6.65 -6.95
N ALA A 370 40.68 -6.49 -6.22
CA ALA A 370 40.34 -7.38 -5.12
C ALA A 370 39.81 -8.73 -5.62
N SER A 371 39.84 -9.74 -4.75
CA SER A 371 39.35 -11.08 -5.05
C SER A 371 37.81 -11.12 -5.09
N ASN A 372 37.25 -12.15 -5.75
CA ASN A 372 35.80 -12.36 -5.75
C ASN A 372 35.24 -12.57 -4.33
N ASP A 373 35.99 -13.26 -3.46
CA ASP A 373 35.59 -13.48 -2.06
C ASP A 373 35.39 -12.17 -1.29
N PHE A 374 36.24 -11.16 -1.55
CA PHE A 374 36.07 -9.84 -0.97
C PHE A 374 34.72 -9.21 -1.36
N TYR A 375 34.39 -9.21 -2.65
CA TYR A 375 33.14 -8.62 -3.14
C TYR A 375 31.91 -9.40 -2.68
N GLU A 376 31.99 -10.73 -2.64
CA GLU A 376 30.89 -11.58 -2.17
C GLU A 376 30.52 -11.26 -0.71
N GLY A 377 31.51 -11.16 0.18
CA GLY A 377 31.25 -10.81 1.58
C GLY A 377 30.69 -9.41 1.76
N ALA A 378 31.19 -8.41 1.01
CA ALA A 378 30.66 -7.05 1.06
C ALA A 378 29.21 -6.94 0.54
N VAL A 379 28.91 -7.60 -0.59
CA VAL A 379 27.55 -7.67 -1.14
C VAL A 379 26.62 -8.39 -0.18
N TRP A 380 27.06 -9.51 0.38
CA TRP A 380 26.29 -10.27 1.34
C TRP A 380 25.99 -9.46 2.60
N TYR A 381 27.00 -8.84 3.22
CA TYR A 381 26.81 -8.09 4.46
C TYR A 381 25.87 -6.89 4.29
N PHE A 382 26.05 -6.12 3.20
CA PHE A 382 25.16 -5.00 2.92
C PHE A 382 23.72 -5.47 2.67
N GLY A 383 23.54 -6.51 1.85
CA GLY A 383 22.21 -7.07 1.59
C GLY A 383 21.56 -7.66 2.83
N GLU A 384 22.30 -8.36 3.68
CA GLU A 384 21.80 -8.90 4.94
C GLU A 384 21.44 -7.80 5.93
N THR A 385 22.23 -6.71 5.98
CA THR A 385 21.92 -5.51 6.77
C THR A 385 20.59 -4.89 6.33
N LEU A 386 20.37 -4.71 5.02
CA LEU A 386 19.09 -4.23 4.49
C LEU A 386 17.93 -5.20 4.77
N ARG A 387 18.22 -6.50 4.70
CA ARG A 387 17.23 -7.55 4.91
C ARG A 387 16.78 -7.63 6.37
N ARG A 388 17.67 -7.35 7.32
CA ARG A 388 17.34 -7.24 8.75
C ARG A 388 16.61 -5.96 9.12
N ALA A 389 16.75 -4.90 8.33
CA ALA A 389 16.08 -3.62 8.59
C ALA A 389 14.62 -3.58 8.17
N LYS A 390 14.22 -4.37 7.17
CA LYS A 390 12.87 -4.38 6.62
C LYS A 390 12.52 -5.74 6.01
N PRO A 391 11.26 -6.21 6.14
CA PRO A 391 10.76 -7.39 5.45
C PRO A 391 11.13 -7.41 3.97
N SER A 392 12.00 -8.36 3.61
CA SER A 392 12.56 -8.49 2.27
C SER A 392 13.26 -9.83 2.06
N HIS A 393 13.50 -10.15 0.78
CA HIS A 393 14.18 -11.38 0.38
C HIS A 393 15.29 -11.13 -0.65
N TRP A 394 16.18 -12.11 -0.75
CA TRP A 394 17.22 -12.17 -1.77
C TRP A 394 16.62 -12.53 -3.12
N ASP A 395 16.97 -11.77 -4.16
CA ASP A 395 16.55 -12.03 -5.52
C ASP A 395 17.69 -11.78 -6.51
N MET A 396 17.67 -12.50 -7.63
CA MET A 396 18.65 -12.39 -8.68
C MET A 396 17.94 -12.01 -9.98
N ASN A 397 18.14 -10.78 -10.43
CA ASN A 397 17.65 -10.38 -11.75
C ASN A 397 18.74 -10.68 -12.78
N PRO A 398 18.51 -11.58 -13.76
CA PRO A 398 19.48 -11.80 -14.82
C PRO A 398 19.70 -10.47 -15.58
N PRO A 399 20.96 -10.09 -15.86
CA PRO A 399 21.29 -8.79 -16.44
C PRO A 399 20.78 -8.67 -17.88
N THR A 400 19.52 -8.29 -18.04
CA THR A 400 18.85 -8.05 -19.32
C THR A 400 18.88 -6.57 -19.73
N HIS A 401 19.23 -5.67 -18.81
CA HIS A 401 19.38 -4.23 -19.08
C HIS A 401 20.82 -3.84 -19.44
N LEU A 402 20.95 -2.89 -20.38
CA LEU A 402 22.20 -2.38 -20.96
C LEU A 402 23.27 -1.92 -19.95
N HIS A 403 22.93 -1.63 -18.70
CA HIS A 403 23.91 -1.28 -17.64
C HIS A 403 24.56 -2.50 -16.96
N GLY A 404 23.93 -3.68 -16.99
CA GLY A 404 24.48 -4.90 -16.37
C GLY A 404 25.63 -5.52 -17.17
N LYS A 405 25.62 -5.36 -18.50
CA LYS A 405 26.70 -5.87 -19.38
C LYS A 405 28.04 -5.15 -19.18
N ALA A 406 28.02 -3.88 -18.77
CA ALA A 406 29.24 -3.10 -18.51
C ALA A 406 29.89 -3.43 -17.15
N LEU A 407 29.10 -3.92 -16.18
CA LEU A 407 29.53 -4.25 -14.81
C LEU A 407 29.92 -5.73 -14.64
N ALA A 408 29.59 -6.61 -15.58
CA ALA A 408 29.81 -8.06 -15.52
C ALA A 408 31.27 -8.48 -15.80
N GLY A 409 32.26 -7.77 -15.23
CA GLY A 409 33.69 -8.08 -15.35
C GLY A 409 34.09 -9.43 -14.72
N ALA A 410 35.33 -9.53 -14.23
CA ALA A 410 35.96 -10.78 -13.77
C ALA A 410 35.24 -11.50 -12.59
N ALA A 411 34.34 -10.83 -11.87
CA ALA A 411 33.58 -11.37 -10.75
C ALA A 411 32.35 -12.22 -11.15
N GLY A 412 32.05 -12.32 -12.44
CA GLY A 412 30.98 -13.15 -12.98
C GLY A 412 29.59 -12.47 -12.98
N PRO A 413 28.71 -12.84 -13.93
CA PRO A 413 27.41 -12.19 -14.15
C PRO A 413 26.39 -12.37 -13.01
N ALA A 414 26.67 -13.23 -12.02
CA ALA A 414 25.75 -13.56 -10.93
C ALA A 414 25.64 -12.46 -9.86
N LEU A 415 26.77 -11.86 -9.44
CA LEU A 415 26.78 -10.82 -8.39
C LEU A 415 26.18 -9.49 -8.85
N ALA A 416 26.38 -9.12 -10.12
CA ALA A 416 25.86 -7.88 -10.68
C ALA A 416 24.31 -7.84 -10.73
N GLY A 417 23.66 -9.00 -10.73
CA GLY A 417 22.20 -9.13 -10.70
C GLY A 417 21.61 -9.24 -9.29
N MET A 418 22.44 -9.29 -8.25
CA MET A 418 22.01 -9.55 -6.89
C MET A 418 21.36 -8.32 -6.25
N ARG A 419 20.17 -8.52 -5.69
CA ARG A 419 19.35 -7.47 -5.10
C ARG A 419 18.58 -7.97 -3.87
N VAL A 420 18.22 -7.03 -3.02
CA VAL A 420 17.24 -7.25 -1.94
C VAL A 420 15.92 -6.62 -2.37
N VAL A 421 14.82 -7.37 -2.29
CA VAL A 421 13.48 -6.95 -2.75
C VAL A 421 12.53 -6.89 -1.57
N SER A 422 11.76 -5.80 -1.46
CA SER A 422 10.84 -5.59 -0.34
C SER A 422 9.65 -6.53 -0.44
N ASP A 423 9.28 -7.14 0.68
CA ASP A 423 8.05 -7.93 0.82
C ASP A 423 6.88 -7.09 1.36
N VAL A 424 7.15 -5.84 1.72
CA VAL A 424 6.13 -4.91 2.22
C VAL A 424 5.25 -4.44 1.06
N ALA A 425 3.94 -4.63 1.21
CA ALA A 425 2.98 -4.13 0.24
C ALA A 425 3.06 -2.59 0.14
N HIS A 426 2.88 -2.05 -1.07
CA HIS A 426 2.84 -0.59 -1.32
C HIS A 426 4.13 0.18 -0.96
N ASP A 427 5.26 -0.52 -0.85
CA ASP A 427 6.55 0.11 -0.65
C ASP A 427 6.95 0.98 -1.86
N THR A 428 7.43 2.19 -1.58
CA THR A 428 7.95 3.10 -2.60
C THR A 428 9.34 2.69 -3.11
N SER A 429 10.07 1.89 -2.33
CA SER A 429 11.42 1.42 -2.63
C SER A 429 11.37 -0.11 -2.77
N LEU A 430 11.14 -0.59 -4.00
CA LEU A 430 10.84 -2.00 -4.25
C LEU A 430 12.06 -2.92 -4.20
N ALA A 431 13.25 -2.42 -4.53
CA ALA A 431 14.47 -3.21 -4.53
C ALA A 431 15.74 -2.35 -4.41
N VAL A 432 16.79 -2.91 -3.82
CA VAL A 432 18.14 -2.33 -3.79
C VAL A 432 19.09 -3.21 -4.58
N TYR A 433 19.76 -2.63 -5.58
CA TYR A 433 20.79 -3.31 -6.37
C TYR A 433 22.14 -3.16 -5.68
N LEU A 434 22.57 -4.20 -4.96
CA LEU A 434 23.62 -4.11 -3.95
C LEU A 434 24.96 -3.62 -4.52
N VAL A 435 25.39 -4.17 -5.67
CA VAL A 435 26.63 -3.75 -6.33
C VAL A 435 26.57 -2.28 -6.76
N GLN A 436 25.42 -1.79 -7.21
CA GLN A 436 25.27 -0.40 -7.66
C GLN A 436 25.43 0.58 -6.49
N GLU A 437 24.88 0.23 -5.33
CA GLU A 437 24.96 1.05 -4.13
C GLU A 437 26.34 1.00 -3.49
N LEU A 438 26.97 -0.18 -3.42
CA LEU A 438 28.38 -0.31 -3.00
C LEU A 438 29.31 0.48 -3.94
N ASN A 439 29.01 0.53 -5.23
CA ASN A 439 29.78 1.32 -6.19
C ASN A 439 29.70 2.83 -5.91
N ARG A 440 28.63 3.34 -5.29
CA ARG A 440 28.52 4.77 -4.94
C ARG A 440 29.56 5.21 -3.90
N VAL A 441 30.02 4.28 -3.05
CA VAL A 441 31.08 4.55 -2.06
C VAL A 441 32.39 4.89 -2.75
N VAL A 442 32.77 4.11 -3.75
CA VAL A 442 34.07 4.21 -4.44
C VAL A 442 34.03 5.13 -5.66
N CYS A 443 32.85 5.37 -6.24
CA CYS A 443 32.67 6.19 -7.42
C CYS A 443 31.26 6.81 -7.47
N ARG A 444 31.18 8.13 -7.23
CA ARG A 444 29.93 8.87 -7.37
C ARG A 444 29.63 9.12 -8.86
N THR A 445 28.52 8.57 -9.37
CA THR A 445 28.09 8.85 -10.74
C THR A 445 27.78 10.33 -10.90
N ARG A 446 28.50 11.03 -11.80
CA ARG A 446 28.24 12.44 -12.11
C ARG A 446 26.88 12.57 -12.80
N TRP A 447 25.84 12.86 -12.02
CA TRP A 447 24.54 13.27 -12.56
C TRP A 447 24.49 14.76 -12.94
N SER A 448 25.47 15.56 -12.53
CA SER A 448 25.57 16.97 -12.92
C SER A 448 27.01 17.37 -13.31
N PRO A 449 27.23 17.97 -14.50
CA PRO A 449 28.55 18.38 -14.96
C PRO A 449 29.10 19.65 -14.28
N THR A 450 28.31 20.34 -13.45
CA THR A 450 28.62 21.71 -12.97
C THR A 450 29.10 21.82 -11.53
N LEU A 451 29.19 20.74 -10.76
CA LEU A 451 29.68 20.77 -9.37
C LEU A 451 30.86 19.83 -9.15
N PRO A 452 31.92 20.25 -8.43
CA PRO A 452 32.96 19.36 -7.95
C PRO A 452 32.37 18.45 -6.86
N ALA A 453 31.89 17.26 -7.25
CA ALA A 453 31.55 16.22 -6.30
C ALA A 453 32.83 15.55 -5.78
N PRO A 454 32.89 15.14 -4.50
CA PRO A 454 33.98 14.31 -4.00
C PRO A 454 34.05 13.00 -4.79
N ASP A 455 35.25 12.43 -4.86
CA ASP A 455 35.52 11.21 -5.64
C ASP A 455 34.89 9.95 -5.03
N THR A 456 34.58 10.02 -3.73
CA THR A 456 34.00 8.94 -2.92
C THR A 456 32.85 9.48 -2.08
N ASP A 457 31.98 8.58 -1.62
CA ASP A 457 30.82 8.92 -0.78
C ASP A 457 30.68 7.88 0.34
N PRO A 458 31.44 8.01 1.45
CA PRO A 458 31.40 7.05 2.55
C PRO A 458 30.03 6.96 3.24
N GLU A 459 29.17 7.97 3.05
CA GLU A 459 27.82 8.06 3.61
C GLU A 459 26.76 7.36 2.75
N ALA A 460 27.11 6.95 1.52
CA ALA A 460 26.15 6.43 0.55
C ALA A 460 25.36 5.22 1.08
N LEU A 461 26.03 4.29 1.77
CA LEU A 461 25.38 3.08 2.29
C LEU A 461 24.44 3.37 3.45
N VAL A 462 24.81 4.29 4.34
CA VAL A 462 23.97 4.70 5.48
C VAL A 462 22.75 5.46 4.98
N SER A 463 22.94 6.35 4.01
CA SER A 463 21.84 7.07 3.34
C SER A 463 20.87 6.11 2.66
N GLU A 464 21.38 5.12 1.90
CA GLU A 464 20.54 4.12 1.25
C GLU A 464 19.85 3.20 2.26
N PHE A 465 20.54 2.79 3.33
CA PHE A 465 19.94 2.02 4.42
C PHE A 465 18.79 2.76 5.07
N ASN A 466 19.00 4.03 5.46
CA ASN A 466 17.94 4.86 6.04
C ASN A 466 16.81 5.08 5.04
N HIS A 467 17.15 5.26 3.76
CA HIS A 467 16.16 5.34 2.70
C HIS A 467 15.33 4.05 2.63
N TRP A 468 15.96 2.89 2.63
CA TRP A 468 15.33 1.57 2.54
C TRP A 468 14.47 1.22 3.75
N ALA A 469 15.01 1.39 4.97
CA ALA A 469 14.36 1.01 6.22
C ALA A 469 13.09 1.85 6.50
N THR A 470 13.10 3.12 6.07
CA THR A 470 12.01 4.07 6.35
C THR A 470 11.01 4.17 5.21
N SER A 471 11.21 3.44 4.11
CA SER A 471 10.34 3.51 2.94
C SER A 471 8.87 3.14 3.21
N PRO A 472 8.53 2.15 4.07
CA PRO A 472 7.12 1.88 4.40
C PRO A 472 6.45 3.06 5.10
N VAL A 473 7.14 3.65 6.08
CA VAL A 473 6.64 4.81 6.83
C VAL A 473 6.48 6.03 5.92
N ARG A 474 7.40 6.25 4.98
CA ARG A 474 7.27 7.32 3.98
C ARG A 474 6.07 7.13 3.04
N GLY A 475 5.81 5.88 2.60
CA GLY A 475 4.64 5.55 1.80
C GLY A 475 3.35 5.90 2.55
N ARG A 476 3.24 5.44 3.80
CA ARG A 476 2.15 5.77 4.73
C ARG A 476 1.94 7.27 4.92
N ILE A 477 3.01 8.01 5.22
CA ILE A 477 2.98 9.49 5.32
C ILE A 477 2.42 10.12 4.04
N LYS A 478 2.91 9.70 2.87
CA LYS A 478 2.45 10.24 1.58
C LYS A 478 0.96 10.01 1.36
N GLU A 479 0.47 8.82 1.68
CA GLU A 479 -0.95 8.50 1.58
C GLU A 479 -1.80 9.32 2.55
N SER A 480 -1.38 9.43 3.82
CA SER A 480 -2.04 10.24 4.83
C SER A 480 -2.11 11.71 4.46
N LEU A 481 -1.00 12.29 3.97
CA LEU A 481 -0.97 13.65 3.45
C LEU A 481 -1.94 13.80 2.28
N THR A 482 -1.99 12.81 1.36
CA THR A 482 -2.94 12.82 0.25
C THR A 482 -4.40 12.79 0.74
N ARG A 483 -4.73 11.96 1.73
CA ARG A 483 -6.06 11.89 2.34
C ARG A 483 -6.43 13.20 3.02
N ARG A 484 -5.54 13.72 3.87
CA ARG A 484 -5.68 15.03 4.53
C ARG A 484 -5.90 16.16 3.51
N GLN A 485 -5.14 16.15 2.41
CA GLN A 485 -5.30 17.12 1.33
C GLN A 485 -6.70 17.07 0.71
N ARG A 486 -7.24 15.86 0.48
CA ARG A 486 -8.60 15.69 -0.04
C ARG A 486 -9.66 16.23 0.92
N VAL A 487 -9.49 16.04 2.23
CA VAL A 487 -10.41 16.54 3.28
C VAL A 487 -10.35 18.07 3.38
N ARG A 488 -9.16 18.67 3.53
CA ARG A 488 -9.03 20.14 3.69
C ARG A 488 -9.49 20.94 2.48
N ARG A 489 -9.30 20.41 1.26
CA ARG A 489 -9.85 20.98 0.02
C ARG A 489 -11.39 21.06 0.00
N ARG A 490 -12.10 20.42 0.94
CA ARG A 490 -13.56 20.46 1.05
C ARG A 490 -14.03 21.53 2.04
N VAL A 491 -13.36 21.67 3.18
CA VAL A 491 -13.80 22.52 4.31
C VAL A 491 -13.81 24.02 3.94
N TRP A 492 -12.81 24.49 3.20
CA TRP A 492 -12.59 25.94 3.01
C TRP A 492 -12.98 26.49 1.63
N ARG A 493 -13.81 25.78 0.87
CA ARG A 493 -14.12 26.11 -0.53
C ARG A 493 -14.70 27.52 -0.77
N HIS A 494 -15.27 28.12 0.26
CA HIS A 494 -15.92 29.43 0.20
C HIS A 494 -14.95 30.61 0.37
N LEU A 495 -13.71 30.38 0.84
CA LEU A 495 -12.67 31.41 0.98
C LEU A 495 -11.71 31.39 -0.21
N SER A 496 -11.22 32.58 -0.60
CA SER A 496 -10.03 32.68 -1.44
C SER A 496 -8.79 32.18 -0.68
N ASP A 497 -7.74 31.82 -1.41
CA ASP A 497 -6.49 31.32 -0.80
C ASP A 497 -5.85 32.36 0.13
N GLU A 498 -5.92 33.65 -0.23
CA GLU A 498 -5.44 34.77 0.59
C GLU A 498 -6.28 34.97 1.86
N GLN A 499 -7.61 34.94 1.74
CA GLN A 499 -8.53 35.07 2.89
C GLN A 499 -8.35 33.91 3.87
N PHE A 500 -8.21 32.69 3.34
CA PHE A 500 -7.94 31.52 4.14
C PHE A 500 -6.62 31.67 4.89
N LEU A 501 -5.55 32.07 4.21
CA LEU A 501 -4.23 32.22 4.83
C LEU A 501 -4.23 33.29 5.92
N ALA A 502 -4.79 34.47 5.64
CA ALA A 502 -4.87 35.56 6.61
C ALA A 502 -5.64 35.14 7.87
N ARG A 503 -6.78 34.46 7.68
CA ARG A 503 -7.58 33.91 8.78
C ARG A 503 -6.81 32.86 9.57
N TRP A 504 -6.18 31.91 8.89
CA TRP A 504 -5.41 30.86 9.55
C TRP A 504 -4.26 31.44 10.38
N ILE A 505 -3.49 32.39 9.84
CA ILE A 505 -2.40 33.07 10.58
C ILE A 505 -2.96 33.78 11.82
N SER A 506 -4.06 34.51 11.67
CA SER A 506 -4.70 35.23 12.78
C SER A 506 -5.20 34.30 13.87
N GLU A 507 -5.85 33.19 13.49
CA GLU A 507 -6.30 32.15 14.42
C GLU A 507 -5.12 31.54 15.18
N GLN A 508 -4.04 31.16 14.49
CA GLN A 508 -2.87 30.57 15.15
C GLN A 508 -2.18 31.54 16.13
N GLN A 509 -2.06 32.82 15.76
CA GLN A 509 -1.51 33.84 16.65
C GLN A 509 -2.33 34.00 17.94
N GLN A 510 -3.66 33.90 17.84
CA GLN A 510 -4.55 34.02 18.99
C GLN A 510 -4.56 32.75 19.86
N THR A 511 -4.47 31.56 19.26
CA THR A 511 -4.56 30.29 19.99
C THR A 511 -3.22 29.80 20.53
N HIS A 512 -2.08 30.32 20.02
CA HIS A 512 -0.76 29.87 20.43
C HIS A 512 -0.50 29.91 21.95
N PRO A 513 -0.88 30.95 22.71
CA PRO A 513 -0.71 30.94 24.16
C PRO A 513 -1.42 29.75 24.85
N GLY A 514 -2.61 29.38 24.38
CA GLY A 514 -3.34 28.20 24.87
C GLY A 514 -2.71 26.88 24.42
N TRP A 515 -2.13 26.84 23.22
CA TRP A 515 -1.37 25.69 22.73
C TRP A 515 -0.12 25.45 23.59
N VAL A 516 0.63 26.51 23.88
CA VAL A 516 1.80 26.49 24.79
C VAL A 516 1.38 25.90 26.13
N GLN A 517 0.36 26.48 26.78
CA GLN A 517 -0.14 26.00 28.08
C GLN A 517 -0.54 24.52 28.09
N ARG A 518 -1.08 24.01 26.96
CA ARG A 518 -1.54 22.63 26.86
C ARG A 518 -0.42 21.63 26.63
N TYR A 519 0.65 22.02 25.92
CA TYR A 519 1.64 21.07 25.41
C TYR A 519 3.07 21.30 25.92
N GLY A 520 3.33 22.31 26.75
CA GLY A 520 4.57 22.44 27.50
C GLY A 520 4.66 23.72 28.32
N ASP A 521 5.87 24.08 28.73
CA ASP A 521 6.12 25.32 29.46
C ASP A 521 6.40 26.49 28.50
N ALA A 522 6.02 27.71 28.89
CA ALA A 522 6.22 28.90 28.04
C ALA A 522 7.69 29.16 27.69
N GLU A 523 8.63 28.73 28.56
CA GLU A 523 10.07 28.86 28.33
C GLU A 523 10.60 27.82 27.33
N ALA A 524 9.90 26.71 27.12
CA ALA A 524 10.29 25.66 26.17
C ALA A 524 9.92 26.02 24.72
N TRP A 525 8.91 26.88 24.52
CA TRP A 525 8.36 27.26 23.21
C TRP A 525 8.74 28.69 22.81
N ASP A 526 10.05 28.96 22.73
CA ASP A 526 10.62 30.30 22.53
C ASP A 526 10.98 30.64 21.07
N PHE A 527 10.65 29.76 20.12
CA PHE A 527 11.01 29.83 18.71
C PHE A 527 12.52 29.79 18.43
N ARG A 528 13.35 29.28 19.34
CA ARG A 528 14.76 28.97 19.06
C ARG A 528 14.90 27.63 18.37
N VAL A 529 15.98 27.47 17.60
CA VAL A 529 16.31 26.20 16.93
C VAL A 529 16.46 25.05 17.94
N ASP A 530 16.92 25.33 19.15
CA ASP A 530 17.10 24.32 20.21
C ASP A 530 15.78 23.72 20.68
N SER A 531 14.68 24.48 20.62
CA SER A 531 13.33 24.00 20.97
C SER A 531 12.77 22.95 20.01
N LEU A 532 13.38 22.78 18.83
CA LEU A 532 12.89 21.84 17.83
C LEU A 532 13.07 20.38 18.26
N ASP A 533 14.10 20.06 19.05
CA ASP A 533 14.28 18.71 19.59
C ASP A 533 13.14 18.37 20.58
N ALA A 534 12.76 19.33 21.43
CA ALA A 534 11.62 19.19 22.33
C ALA A 534 10.28 19.04 21.58
N LEU A 535 10.14 19.72 20.43
CA LEU A 535 8.98 19.52 19.55
C LEU A 535 8.93 18.10 18.99
N GLU A 536 10.06 17.53 18.58
CA GLU A 536 10.14 16.14 18.11
C GLU A 536 9.73 15.15 19.20
N GLU A 537 10.28 15.28 20.40
CA GLU A 537 9.91 14.43 21.54
C GLU A 537 8.41 14.51 21.87
N LEU A 538 7.85 15.72 21.80
CA LEU A 538 6.42 15.93 22.00
C LEU A 538 5.58 15.26 20.90
N ILE A 539 6.01 15.29 19.64
CA ILE A 539 5.32 14.58 18.54
C ILE A 539 5.19 13.08 18.86
N TRP A 540 6.30 12.45 19.27
CA TRP A 540 6.32 11.02 19.62
C TRP A 540 5.44 10.65 20.82
N ARG A 541 5.28 11.57 21.77
CA ARG A 541 4.41 11.40 22.93
C ARG A 541 2.94 11.55 22.60
N ILE A 542 2.60 12.46 21.69
CA ILE A 542 1.21 12.71 21.28
C ILE A 542 0.71 11.64 20.31
N ALA A 543 1.55 11.20 19.39
CA ALA A 543 1.19 10.22 18.38
C ALA A 543 2.31 9.20 18.21
N SER A 544 1.96 7.91 18.29
CA SER A 544 2.91 6.81 18.09
C SER A 544 3.19 6.54 16.60
N GLU A 545 2.33 7.03 15.71
CA GLU A 545 2.35 6.79 14.27
C GLU A 545 1.98 8.07 13.48
N PRO A 546 2.46 8.22 12.22
CA PRO A 546 2.18 9.42 11.43
C PRO A 546 0.69 9.62 11.10
N GLU A 547 -0.09 8.55 10.94
CA GLU A 547 -1.55 8.61 10.72
C GLU A 547 -2.26 9.21 11.93
N ALA A 548 -1.88 8.79 13.14
CA ALA A 548 -2.45 9.31 14.37
C ALA A 548 -2.19 10.82 14.48
N LEU A 549 -1.01 11.29 14.06
CA LEU A 549 -0.73 12.72 14.00
C LEU A 549 -1.55 13.45 12.91
N LEU A 550 -1.65 12.86 11.72
CA LEU A 550 -2.21 13.53 10.53
C LEU A 550 -3.74 13.51 10.41
N GLU A 551 -4.35 12.43 10.87
CA GLU A 551 -5.74 12.06 10.55
C GLU A 551 -6.65 11.99 11.77
N ASP A 552 -6.11 11.74 12.98
CA ASP A 552 -6.92 11.67 14.19
C ASP A 552 -7.43 13.07 14.58
N PRO A 553 -8.76 13.28 14.66
CA PRO A 553 -9.33 14.55 15.09
C PRO A 553 -8.81 15.03 16.45
N ILE A 554 -8.44 14.12 17.37
CA ILE A 554 -7.93 14.49 18.70
C ILE A 554 -6.60 15.27 18.61
N ASN A 555 -5.81 15.00 17.57
CA ASN A 555 -4.48 15.58 17.38
C ASN A 555 -4.48 16.81 16.47
N HIS A 556 -5.64 17.22 15.93
CA HIS A 556 -5.73 18.35 15.00
C HIS A 556 -5.27 19.67 15.61
N ASP A 557 -5.66 19.95 16.86
CA ASP A 557 -5.24 21.16 17.60
C ASP A 557 -3.71 21.16 17.80
N PHE A 558 -3.16 20.01 18.19
CA PHE A 558 -1.71 19.84 18.35
C PHE A 558 -0.97 20.08 17.03
N LEU A 559 -1.33 19.34 15.98
CA LEU A 559 -0.67 19.39 14.67
C LEU A 559 -0.72 20.80 14.07
N THR A 560 -1.84 21.50 14.18
CA THR A 560 -2.00 22.84 13.61
C THR A 560 -1.09 23.84 14.33
N GLY A 561 -1.04 23.81 15.67
CA GLY A 561 -0.14 24.67 16.44
C GLY A 561 1.33 24.32 16.22
N ALA A 562 1.69 23.04 16.17
CA ALA A 562 3.05 22.59 15.87
C ALA A 562 3.52 23.03 14.47
N THR A 563 2.63 22.99 13.48
CA THR A 563 2.88 23.45 12.11
C THR A 563 3.24 24.94 12.09
N TRP A 564 2.43 25.73 12.81
CA TRP A 564 2.66 27.17 12.93
C TRP A 564 3.94 27.47 13.70
N TYR A 565 4.19 26.78 14.82
CA TYR A 565 5.40 26.95 15.63
C TYR A 565 6.69 26.65 14.83
N LEU A 566 6.74 25.52 14.14
CA LEU A 566 7.88 25.13 13.31
C LEU A 566 8.11 26.15 12.18
N GLY A 567 7.03 26.59 11.53
CA GLY A 567 7.12 27.60 10.48
C GLY A 567 7.58 28.96 10.99
N GLU A 568 7.07 29.42 12.14
CA GLU A 568 7.50 30.68 12.76
C GLU A 568 8.95 30.62 13.25
N THR A 569 9.39 29.49 13.78
CA THR A 569 10.81 29.26 14.13
C THR A 569 11.68 29.49 12.90
N LEU A 570 11.36 28.84 11.77
CA LEU A 570 12.11 29.00 10.52
C LEU A 570 12.03 30.45 9.98
N ARG A 571 10.85 31.07 10.02
CA ARG A 571 10.63 32.44 9.52
C ARG A 571 11.40 33.49 10.33
N ARG A 572 11.54 33.29 11.64
CA ARG A 572 12.24 34.23 12.54
C ARG A 572 13.75 34.12 12.45
N THR A 573 14.27 32.91 12.24
CA THR A 573 15.71 32.68 12.09
C THR A 573 16.21 32.96 10.69
N THR A 574 15.34 32.87 9.68
CA THR A 574 15.75 32.94 8.27
C THR A 574 14.99 34.04 7.54
N HIS A 575 15.72 35.04 7.07
CA HIS A 575 15.14 36.23 6.47
C HIS A 575 14.54 35.88 5.08
N ASN A 576 13.51 36.60 4.64
CA ASN A 576 12.80 36.47 3.36
C ASN A 576 11.78 35.33 3.20
N LEU A 577 11.55 34.50 4.23
CA LEU A 577 10.44 33.55 4.21
C LEU A 577 9.11 34.24 4.55
N HIS A 578 8.07 33.94 3.78
CA HIS A 578 6.70 34.34 4.09
C HIS A 578 5.74 33.17 3.94
N TRP A 579 4.67 33.20 4.71
CA TRP A 579 3.61 32.21 4.61
C TRP A 579 2.88 32.37 3.27
N SER A 580 2.56 31.24 2.65
CA SER A 580 1.81 31.15 1.40
C SER A 580 0.86 29.95 1.46
N TYR A 581 -0.20 30.00 0.67
CA TYR A 581 -1.15 28.91 0.54
C TYR A 581 -1.71 28.87 -0.88
N ARG A 582 -1.70 27.66 -1.47
CA ARG A 582 -2.23 27.39 -2.81
C ARG A 582 -3.05 26.12 -2.77
N ARG A 583 -4.37 26.26 -2.81
CA ARG A 583 -5.37 25.18 -2.68
C ARG A 583 -5.15 24.01 -3.65
N ASP A 584 -4.69 24.32 -4.86
CA ASP A 584 -4.57 23.35 -5.95
C ASP A 584 -3.31 22.49 -5.83
N ASP A 585 -2.33 22.94 -5.05
CA ASP A 585 -1.02 22.31 -4.94
C ASP A 585 -0.81 21.67 -3.56
N ILE A 586 -1.17 22.37 -2.47
CA ILE A 586 -0.86 21.96 -1.08
C ILE A 586 -2.07 22.24 -0.17
N ALA A 587 -2.30 21.41 0.85
CA ALA A 587 -3.47 21.55 1.73
C ALA A 587 -3.24 22.31 3.03
N ASP A 588 -1.99 22.53 3.37
CA ASP A 588 -1.56 23.24 4.57
C ASP A 588 -0.74 24.46 4.13
N PRO A 589 -0.77 25.57 4.89
CA PRO A 589 0.11 26.71 4.64
C PRO A 589 1.59 26.30 4.64
N VAL A 590 2.35 26.91 3.74
CA VAL A 590 3.79 26.65 3.52
C VAL A 590 4.57 27.95 3.61
N LEU A 591 5.89 27.85 3.73
CA LEU A 591 6.80 29.00 3.65
C LEU A 591 7.48 29.03 2.29
N ILE A 592 7.54 30.20 1.66
CA ILE A 592 8.15 30.39 0.34
C ILE A 592 9.22 31.49 0.41
N ALA A 593 10.35 31.24 -0.26
CA ALA A 593 11.38 32.24 -0.58
C ALA A 593 12.03 31.90 -1.93
N GLY A 594 11.72 32.67 -2.98
CA GLY A 594 12.18 32.39 -4.33
C GLY A 594 11.66 31.04 -4.85
N SER A 595 12.57 30.14 -5.24
CA SER A 595 12.26 28.77 -5.66
C SER A 595 12.16 27.77 -4.51
N ILE A 596 12.41 28.20 -3.27
CA ILE A 596 12.39 27.33 -2.09
C ILE A 596 10.99 27.31 -1.49
N THR A 597 10.43 26.12 -1.35
CA THR A 597 9.18 25.84 -0.63
C THR A 597 9.49 24.97 0.58
N ALA A 598 9.12 25.43 1.76
CA ALA A 598 9.23 24.70 3.02
C ALA A 598 7.82 24.33 3.51
N GLU A 599 7.56 23.03 3.69
CA GLU A 599 6.25 22.48 4.07
C GLU A 599 6.28 21.98 5.53
N PRO A 600 5.89 22.78 6.55
CA PRO A 600 6.12 22.39 7.94
C PRO A 600 5.37 21.11 8.34
N VAL A 601 4.14 20.88 7.84
CA VAL A 601 3.39 19.63 8.10
C VAL A 601 4.14 18.41 7.59
N GLU A 602 4.65 18.44 6.36
CA GLU A 602 5.44 17.34 5.79
C GLU A 602 6.69 17.04 6.63
N ARG A 603 7.24 18.07 7.28
CA ARG A 603 8.47 17.97 8.08
C ARG A 603 8.22 17.43 9.47
N LEU A 604 7.12 17.84 10.12
CA LEU A 604 6.68 17.26 11.40
C LEU A 604 6.47 15.74 11.28
N VAL A 605 5.88 15.27 10.17
CA VAL A 605 5.66 13.84 9.97
C VAL A 605 6.90 13.08 9.52
N ARG A 606 7.90 13.77 8.95
CA ARG A 606 9.19 13.13 8.64
C ARG A 606 10.01 12.80 9.89
N VAL A 607 9.63 13.28 11.07
CA VAL A 607 10.20 12.81 12.34
C VAL A 607 10.03 11.29 12.48
N TYR A 608 8.91 10.72 11.99
CA TYR A 608 8.69 9.26 11.98
C TYR A 608 9.63 8.48 11.05
N THR A 609 10.42 9.18 10.22
CA THR A 609 11.40 8.56 9.33
C THR A 609 12.81 8.54 9.92
N ASP A 610 12.99 9.06 11.14
CA ASP A 610 14.21 8.80 11.91
C ASP A 610 14.10 7.39 12.55
N PHE A 611 14.75 6.42 11.90
CA PHE A 611 14.72 5.02 12.32
C PHE A 611 15.30 4.80 13.73
N GLN A 612 16.31 5.60 14.11
CA GLN A 612 16.97 5.46 15.40
C GLN A 612 16.31 6.31 16.49
N ARG A 613 15.35 7.18 16.13
CA ARG A 613 14.73 8.18 17.00
C ARG A 613 15.78 8.98 17.79
N THR A 614 16.90 9.26 17.15
CA THR A 614 18.01 10.02 17.72
C THR A 614 17.66 11.49 17.94
N GLY A 615 16.57 11.96 17.31
CA GLY A 615 16.13 13.35 17.39
C GLY A 615 16.95 14.26 16.47
N GLY A 616 16.58 15.54 16.42
CA GLY A 616 17.25 16.55 15.61
C GLY A 616 16.87 16.52 14.12
N THR A 617 15.82 15.80 13.73
CA THR A 617 15.31 15.76 12.34
C THR A 617 14.88 17.16 11.86
N LEU A 618 14.09 17.85 12.67
CA LEU A 618 13.61 19.22 12.46
C LEU A 618 14.76 20.22 12.52
N ARG A 619 15.72 20.06 13.45
CA ARG A 619 16.94 20.88 13.49
C ARG A 619 17.77 20.74 12.22
N THR A 620 17.99 19.51 11.76
CA THR A 620 18.75 19.20 10.54
C THR A 620 18.06 19.78 9.31
N TRP A 621 16.73 19.62 9.24
CA TRP A 621 15.93 20.22 8.19
C TRP A 621 16.03 21.75 8.19
N HIS A 622 15.93 22.38 9.36
CA HIS A 622 16.10 23.83 9.52
C HIS A 622 17.45 24.31 8.98
N GLY A 623 18.55 23.65 9.36
CA GLY A 623 19.89 23.95 8.87
C GLY A 623 20.02 23.78 7.35
N THR A 624 19.36 22.78 6.78
CA THR A 624 19.33 22.53 5.34
C THR A 624 18.62 23.65 4.58
N VAL A 625 17.45 24.08 5.05
CA VAL A 625 16.69 25.18 4.43
C VAL A 625 17.46 26.49 4.54
N THR A 626 18.03 26.79 5.70
CA THR A 626 18.84 27.99 5.94
C THR A 626 20.07 28.01 5.01
N SER A 627 20.79 26.90 4.89
CA SER A 627 21.95 26.78 3.99
C SER A 627 21.57 26.91 2.51
N ALA A 628 20.40 26.41 2.10
CA ALA A 628 19.90 26.57 0.74
C ALA A 628 19.57 28.03 0.41
N LEU A 629 19.01 28.77 1.38
CA LEU A 629 18.70 30.18 1.23
C LEU A 629 19.97 31.04 1.15
N THR A 630 20.98 30.75 1.98
CA THR A 630 22.27 31.46 1.91
C THR A 630 23.01 31.25 0.59
N ARG A 631 22.84 30.09 -0.08
CA ARG A 631 23.47 29.82 -1.39
C ARG A 631 22.77 30.49 -2.57
N ASN A 632 21.51 30.87 -2.41
CA ASN A 632 20.69 31.48 -3.46
C ASN A 632 20.55 33.01 -3.32
N ALA A 633 21.01 33.57 -2.20
CA ALA A 633 21.16 35.01 -1.96
C ALA A 633 22.52 35.48 -2.49
#